data_AF-A0A9E2U3M4-F1
#
_entry.id   AF-A0A9E2U3M4-F1
#
_cell.length_a   1.000
_cell.length_b   1.000
_cell.length_c   1.000
_cell.angle_alpha   90.00
_cell.angle_beta   90.00
_cell.angle_gamma   90.00
#
_symmetry.space_group_name_H-M   'P 1'
#
loop_
_entity.id
_entity.type
_entity.pdbx_description
1 polymer ?
#
loop_
_entity_poly.entity_id
_entity_poly.type
_entity_poly.pdbx_seq_one_letter_code
_entity_poly.pdbx_strand_id
1 'polypeptide(L)'
;MKLVMFSPKDVVLERGWPGRLDGDRVVQLAAQTLQAFFSGGGQAREHAVYPLADVVFRAPVLHPPSVRIFDGDDFVFSNPAAIRSPGDRVPLPKGAAEIVAVERTAAIVDSDGRIAGFTPLAEWTAPALPGTKSRDFALVLGPVVTTPDEGVPATADWERMLEIAAANTTLHSGDLLVA
;
A
#
# COMPACT_ATOMS: atom_id res chain seq x y z
N MET A 1 -2.82 -15.74 -1.43
CA MET A 1 -3.01 -15.32 -0.03
C MET A 1 -3.51 -13.87 0.09
N LYS A 2 -4.31 -13.58 1.12
CA LYS A 2 -4.70 -12.20 1.51
C LYS A 2 -3.96 -11.77 2.78
N LEU A 3 -3.21 -10.68 2.67
CA LEU A 3 -2.35 -10.13 3.72
C LEU A 3 -2.83 -8.75 4.16
N VAL A 4 -2.57 -8.39 5.40
CA VAL A 4 -2.91 -7.09 5.98
C VAL A 4 -1.76 -6.60 6.87
N MET A 5 -1.68 -5.29 7.06
CA MET A 5 -1.08 -4.72 8.27
C MET A 5 -2.22 -4.36 9.21
N PHE A 6 -2.10 -4.66 10.50
CA PHE A 6 -3.17 -4.40 11.47
C PHE A 6 -2.64 -4.08 12.87
N SER A 7 -3.46 -3.45 13.70
CA SER A 7 -3.25 -3.41 15.15
C SER A 7 -4.52 -3.88 15.86
N PRO A 8 -4.42 -4.53 17.02
CA PRO A 8 -5.57 -4.68 17.91
C PRO A 8 -6.16 -3.30 18.26
N LYS A 9 -7.48 -3.20 18.44
CA LYS A 9 -8.16 -1.91 18.71
C LYS A 9 -7.69 -1.20 19.98
N ASP A 10 -7.28 -1.98 20.98
CA ASP A 10 -6.80 -1.54 22.28
C ASP A 10 -5.29 -1.20 22.29
N VAL A 11 -4.59 -1.42 21.17
CA VAL A 11 -3.16 -1.12 21.03
C VAL A 11 -2.92 -0.08 19.96
N VAL A 12 -2.32 1.05 20.35
CA VAL A 12 -1.97 2.12 19.42
C VAL A 12 -0.63 1.79 18.75
N LEU A 13 -0.70 1.16 17.57
CA LEU A 13 0.45 0.95 16.70
C LEU A 13 0.21 1.65 15.37
N GLU A 14 1.03 2.65 15.05
CA GLU A 14 0.93 3.40 13.80
C GLU A 14 1.12 2.50 12.58
N ARG A 15 2.15 1.65 12.60
CA ARG A 15 2.45 0.71 11.52
C ARG A 15 1.67 -0.61 11.60
N GLY A 16 1.40 -1.08 12.82
CA GLY A 16 0.81 -2.39 13.05
C GLY A 16 1.75 -3.58 12.83
N TRP A 17 1.17 -4.77 12.82
CA TRP A 17 1.81 -6.06 12.56
C TRP A 17 1.31 -6.68 11.25
N PRO A 18 2.14 -7.49 10.59
CA PRO A 18 1.69 -8.32 9.48
C PRO A 18 0.67 -9.36 9.94
N GLY A 19 -0.35 -9.58 9.13
CA GLY A 19 -1.35 -10.62 9.34
C GLY A 19 -1.82 -11.23 8.04
N ARG A 20 -2.30 -12.47 8.12
CA ARG A 20 -3.05 -13.15 7.06
C ARG A 20 -4.54 -13.05 7.38
N LEU A 21 -5.33 -12.57 6.43
CA LEU A 21 -6.78 -12.51 6.56
C LEU A 21 -7.37 -13.88 6.20
N ASP A 22 -8.20 -14.42 7.10
CA ASP A 22 -8.80 -15.74 6.97
C ASP A 22 -10.27 -15.67 7.41
N GLY A 23 -11.17 -15.37 6.48
CA GLY A 23 -12.58 -15.16 6.79
C GLY A 23 -12.79 -13.99 7.75
N ASP A 24 -13.27 -14.29 8.96
CA ASP A 24 -13.60 -13.34 10.02
C ASP A 24 -12.49 -13.17 11.07
N ARG A 25 -11.28 -13.61 10.78
CA ARG A 25 -10.11 -13.49 11.66
C ARG A 25 -8.85 -13.03 10.92
N VAL A 26 -7.95 -12.43 11.68
CA VAL A 26 -6.59 -12.10 11.24
C VAL A 26 -5.60 -12.93 12.04
N VAL A 27 -4.80 -13.72 11.34
CA VAL A 27 -3.71 -14.50 11.92
C VAL A 27 -2.44 -13.67 11.86
N GLN A 28 -1.92 -13.26 13.01
CA GLN A 28 -0.67 -12.52 13.11
C GLN A 28 0.51 -13.37 12.61
N LEU A 29 1.32 -12.79 11.74
CA LEU A 29 2.52 -13.41 11.20
C LEU A 29 3.74 -12.87 11.94
N ALA A 30 4.69 -13.76 12.27
CA ALA A 30 5.92 -13.42 12.97
C ALA A 30 6.93 -12.71 12.04
N ALA A 31 6.57 -11.52 11.59
CA ALA A 31 7.39 -10.60 10.81
C ALA A 31 7.17 -9.16 11.31
N GLN A 32 8.12 -8.27 11.03
CA GLN A 32 8.00 -6.87 11.46
C GLN A 32 7.13 -6.02 10.50
N THR A 33 7.18 -6.34 9.21
CA THR A 33 6.46 -5.67 8.13
C THR A 33 6.12 -6.65 7.01
N LEU A 34 5.22 -6.29 6.10
CA LEU A 34 4.98 -7.11 4.90
C LEU A 34 6.21 -7.19 4.00
N GLN A 35 7.01 -6.12 3.92
CA GLN A 35 8.29 -6.14 3.21
C GLN A 35 9.22 -7.22 3.76
N ALA A 36 9.39 -7.28 5.09
CA ALA A 36 10.21 -8.29 5.73
C ALA A 36 9.65 -9.71 5.50
N PHE A 37 8.32 -9.85 5.49
CA PHE A 37 7.65 -11.11 5.18
C PHE A 37 7.95 -11.57 3.74
N PHE A 38 7.87 -10.67 2.75
CA PHE A 38 8.19 -10.99 1.36
C PHE A 38 9.68 -11.32 1.17
N SER A 39 10.58 -10.55 1.77
CA SER A 39 12.02 -10.84 1.76
C SER A 39 12.38 -12.18 2.42
N GLY A 40 11.55 -12.66 3.34
CA GLY A 40 11.67 -13.99 3.95
C GLY A 40 11.09 -15.13 3.11
N GLY A 41 10.73 -14.90 1.84
CA GLY A 41 10.15 -15.91 0.96
C GLY A 41 8.65 -16.16 1.21
N GLY A 42 7.96 -15.24 1.89
CA GLY A 42 6.53 -15.36 2.14
C GLY A 42 6.17 -16.46 3.16
N GLN A 43 7.12 -16.85 4.01
CA GLN A 43 6.89 -17.78 5.10
C GLN A 43 7.19 -17.12 6.45
N ALA A 44 6.24 -17.20 7.37
CA ALA A 44 6.43 -16.77 8.75
C ALA A 44 5.65 -17.69 9.67
N ARG A 45 6.13 -17.84 10.90
CA ARG A 45 5.38 -18.53 11.95
C ARG A 45 4.13 -17.74 12.28
N GLU A 46 3.04 -18.43 12.57
CA GLU A 46 1.83 -17.82 13.10
C GLU A 46 2.02 -17.56 14.60
N HIS A 47 1.62 -16.39 15.07
CA HIS A 47 1.86 -15.97 16.46
C HIS A 47 0.57 -15.93 17.30
N ALA A 48 -0.44 -15.21 16.83
CA ALA A 48 -1.73 -15.05 17.51
C ALA A 48 -2.86 -14.90 16.49
N VAL A 49 -4.10 -15.12 16.94
CA VAL A 49 -5.30 -14.97 16.11
C VAL A 49 -6.21 -13.92 16.74
N TYR A 50 -6.66 -12.97 15.92
CA TYR A 50 -7.55 -11.88 16.34
C TYR A 50 -8.86 -11.96 15.56
N PRO A 51 -10.03 -11.79 16.21
CA PRO A 51 -11.28 -11.55 15.50
C PRO A 51 -11.14 -10.30 14.61
N LEU A 52 -11.67 -10.36 13.39
CA LEU A 52 -11.66 -9.23 12.46
C LEU A 52 -12.35 -8.00 13.06
N ALA A 53 -13.40 -8.23 13.87
CA ALA A 53 -14.10 -7.18 14.57
C ALA A 53 -13.23 -6.43 15.60
N ASP A 54 -12.09 -6.98 16.01
CA ASP A 54 -11.24 -6.44 17.08
C ASP A 54 -9.94 -5.83 16.58
N VAL A 55 -9.77 -5.71 15.26
CA VAL A 55 -8.58 -5.11 14.64
C VAL A 55 -8.88 -3.80 13.94
N VAL A 56 -7.84 -2.98 13.78
CA VAL A 56 -7.79 -1.79 12.94
C VAL A 56 -6.76 -2.05 11.84
N PHE A 57 -7.16 -1.89 10.59
CA PHE A 57 -6.24 -2.03 9.46
C PHE A 57 -5.28 -0.85 9.37
N ARG A 58 -4.05 -1.16 8.98
CA ARG A 58 -2.97 -0.21 8.77
C ARG A 58 -2.51 -0.25 7.32
N ALA A 59 -1.85 0.81 6.88
CA ALA A 59 -1.26 0.86 5.56
C ALA A 59 -0.32 -0.35 5.36
N PRO A 60 -0.50 -1.15 4.29
CA PRO A 60 0.37 -2.30 3.98
C PRO A 60 1.87 -1.95 3.94
N VAL A 61 2.18 -0.74 3.47
CA VAL A 61 3.51 -0.14 3.46
C VAL A 61 3.38 1.31 3.94
N LEU A 62 3.68 1.56 5.22
CA LEU A 62 3.52 2.90 5.81
C LEU A 62 4.56 3.91 5.29
N HIS A 63 5.78 3.46 5.02
CA HIS A 63 6.89 4.29 4.55
C HIS A 63 7.54 3.63 3.32
N PRO A 64 6.91 3.72 2.13
CA PRO A 64 7.49 3.18 0.91
C PRO A 64 8.75 3.97 0.55
N PRO A 65 9.79 3.34 -0.02
CA PRO A 65 10.96 4.06 -0.51
C PRO A 65 10.60 5.02 -1.66
N SER A 66 9.68 4.62 -2.54
CA SER A 66 9.12 5.47 -3.58
C SER A 66 7.68 5.10 -3.93
N VAL A 67 6.96 6.08 -4.50
CA VAL A 67 5.62 5.89 -5.08
C VAL A 67 5.62 6.43 -6.50
N ARG A 68 5.38 5.56 -7.48
CA ARG A 68 5.31 5.92 -8.91
C ARG A 68 3.88 5.74 -9.38
N ILE A 69 3.22 6.84 -9.75
CA ILE A 69 1.86 6.82 -10.29
C ILE A 69 1.96 6.90 -11.82
N PHE A 70 1.51 5.85 -12.48
CA PHE A 70 1.61 5.69 -13.93
C PHE A 70 0.44 6.34 -14.66
N ASP A 71 0.73 6.80 -15.87
CA ASP A 71 -0.21 7.21 -16.89
C ASP A 71 0.32 6.71 -18.24
N GLY A 72 -0.16 5.55 -18.67
CA GLY A 72 0.40 4.82 -19.82
C GLY A 72 1.83 4.32 -19.55
N ASP A 73 2.76 4.68 -20.44
CA ASP A 73 4.17 4.27 -20.40
C ASP A 73 5.08 5.25 -19.62
N ASP A 74 4.51 6.24 -18.94
CA ASP A 74 5.25 7.18 -18.09
C ASP A 74 4.68 7.20 -16.66
N PHE A 75 5.45 7.76 -15.73
CA PHE A 75 5.02 7.91 -14.35
C PHE A 75 5.49 9.21 -13.72
N VAL A 76 4.75 9.66 -12.72
CA VAL A 76 5.16 10.74 -11.83
C VAL A 76 5.45 10.19 -10.44
N PHE A 77 6.46 10.77 -9.78
CA PHE A 77 6.69 10.49 -8.37
C PHE A 77 5.62 11.17 -7.51
N SER A 78 5.11 10.42 -6.53
CA SER A 78 4.26 10.96 -5.47
C SER A 78 4.98 10.90 -4.13
N ASN A 79 4.53 11.71 -3.18
CA ASN A 79 5.16 11.88 -1.87
C ASN A 79 4.96 10.63 -0.98
N PRO A 80 6.02 9.88 -0.63
CA PRO A 80 5.88 8.71 0.26
C PRO A 80 5.39 9.07 1.66
N ALA A 81 5.66 10.29 2.13
CA ALA A 81 5.17 10.77 3.43
C ALA A 81 3.66 11.10 3.43
N ALA A 82 2.99 11.00 2.28
CA ALA A 82 1.55 11.19 2.17
C ALA A 82 0.74 9.90 2.45
N ILE A 83 1.40 8.75 2.64
CA ILE A 83 0.72 7.50 2.94
C ILE A 83 -0.07 7.60 4.25
N ARG A 84 -1.32 7.12 4.21
CA ARG A 84 -2.23 7.03 5.34
C ARG A 84 -2.83 5.63 5.43
N SER A 85 -3.16 5.22 6.65
CA SER A 85 -3.86 3.95 6.88
C SER A 85 -5.34 4.07 6.48
N PRO A 86 -5.98 2.94 6.12
CA PRO A 86 -7.43 2.91 5.92
C PRO A 86 -8.16 3.38 7.18
N GLY A 87 -9.13 4.28 7.01
CA GLY A 87 -9.89 4.87 8.12
C GLY A 87 -9.22 6.09 8.78
N ASP A 88 -7.96 6.40 8.47
CA ASP A 88 -7.35 7.65 8.91
C ASP A 88 -8.09 8.85 8.31
N ARG A 89 -8.23 9.92 9.10
CA ARG A 89 -8.81 11.17 8.62
C ARG A 89 -7.88 11.82 7.60
N VAL A 90 -8.42 12.14 6.42
CA VAL A 90 -7.75 12.98 5.43
C VAL A 90 -8.13 14.45 5.66
N PRO A 91 -7.19 15.31 6.08
CA PRO A 91 -7.48 16.72 6.31
C PRO A 91 -7.66 17.46 4.98
N LEU A 92 -8.59 18.42 4.95
CA LEU A 92 -8.72 19.36 3.84
C LEU A 92 -7.45 20.25 3.78
N PRO A 93 -6.69 20.26 2.68
CA PRO A 93 -5.53 21.11 2.54
C PRO A 93 -5.88 22.59 2.64
N LYS A 94 -4.97 23.40 3.18
CA LYS A 94 -5.19 24.86 3.28
C LYS A 94 -5.39 25.45 1.88
N GLY A 95 -6.52 26.14 1.69
CA GLY A 95 -6.87 26.79 0.43
C GLY A 95 -7.66 25.91 -0.54
N ALA A 96 -7.86 24.62 -0.23
CA ALA A 96 -8.79 23.77 -0.95
C ALA A 96 -10.22 23.98 -0.42
N ALA A 97 -11.19 24.06 -1.32
CA ALA A 97 -12.61 24.04 -0.96
C ALA A 97 -13.14 22.60 -0.81
N GLU A 98 -12.54 21.66 -1.54
CA GLU A 98 -12.92 20.25 -1.58
C GLU A 98 -11.72 19.36 -1.87
N ILE A 99 -11.89 18.07 -1.61
CA ILE A 99 -10.98 17.00 -2.04
C ILE A 99 -11.76 15.89 -2.71
N VAL A 100 -11.15 15.26 -3.70
CA VAL A 100 -11.73 14.18 -4.52
C VAL A 100 -10.79 12.99 -4.50
N ALA A 101 -11.33 11.80 -4.23
CA ALA A 101 -10.58 10.56 -4.31
C ALA A 101 -10.52 10.05 -5.75
N VAL A 102 -9.33 9.66 -6.19
CA VAL A 102 -9.10 8.89 -7.41
C VAL A 102 -8.74 7.47 -6.99
N GLU A 103 -9.57 6.51 -7.38
CA GLU A 103 -9.35 5.09 -7.11
C GLU A 103 -8.25 4.55 -8.01
N ARG A 104 -7.31 3.83 -7.40
CA ARG A 104 -6.13 3.25 -8.05
C ARG A 104 -5.82 1.88 -7.48
N THR A 105 -5.00 1.14 -8.21
CA THR A 105 -4.38 -0.09 -7.71
C THR A 105 -2.89 0.12 -7.53
N ALA A 106 -2.33 -0.34 -6.42
CA ALA A 106 -0.89 -0.30 -6.16
C ALA A 106 -0.33 -1.72 -6.11
N ALA A 107 0.74 -1.97 -6.87
CA ALA A 107 1.61 -3.12 -6.72
C ALA A 107 2.74 -2.78 -5.74
N ILE A 108 3.05 -3.72 -4.84
CA ILE A 108 4.14 -3.62 -3.86
C ILE A 108 5.32 -4.44 -4.38
N VAL A 109 6.51 -3.86 -4.43
CA VAL A 109 7.74 -4.54 -4.87
C VAL A 109 8.41 -5.26 -3.69
N ASP A 110 8.92 -6.48 -3.90
CA ASP A 110 9.71 -7.23 -2.91
C ASP A 110 11.21 -6.90 -2.96
N SER A 111 12.03 -7.62 -2.20
CA SER A 111 13.49 -7.42 -2.18
C SER A 111 14.22 -7.92 -3.43
N ASP A 112 13.58 -8.76 -4.24
CA ASP A 112 14.14 -9.27 -5.49
C ASP A 112 13.73 -8.41 -6.69
N GLY A 113 13.02 -7.30 -6.44
CA GLY A 113 12.53 -6.42 -7.49
C GLY A 113 11.30 -6.98 -8.23
N ARG A 114 10.61 -7.97 -7.67
CA ARG A 114 9.37 -8.53 -8.23
C ARG A 114 8.15 -7.96 -7.54
N ILE A 115 6.97 -8.13 -8.15
CA ILE A 115 5.71 -7.74 -7.52
C ILE A 115 5.33 -8.79 -6.46
N ALA A 116 5.25 -8.34 -5.21
CA ALA A 116 4.89 -9.14 -4.05
C ALA A 116 3.38 -9.29 -3.87
N GLY A 117 2.62 -8.30 -4.31
CA GLY A 117 1.17 -8.28 -4.21
C GLY A 117 0.56 -6.93 -4.57
N PHE A 118 -0.77 -6.89 -4.57
CA PHE A 118 -1.57 -5.77 -5.04
C PHE A 118 -2.53 -5.31 -3.95
N THR A 119 -2.74 -4.01 -3.83
CA THR A 119 -3.66 -3.41 -2.86
C THR A 119 -4.35 -2.20 -3.47
N PRO A 120 -5.60 -1.89 -3.10
CA PRO A 120 -6.20 -0.62 -3.48
C PRO A 120 -5.43 0.57 -2.88
N LEU A 121 -5.45 1.67 -3.62
CA LEU A 121 -4.95 2.97 -3.21
C LEU A 121 -5.98 4.04 -3.61
N ALA A 122 -6.29 4.97 -2.71
CA ALA A 122 -6.99 6.20 -3.05
C ALA A 122 -6.01 7.37 -3.05
N GLU A 123 -5.80 7.96 -4.23
CA GLU A 123 -5.08 9.23 -4.38
C GLU A 123 -6.07 10.37 -4.11
N TRP A 124 -5.82 11.14 -3.04
CA TRP A 124 -6.65 12.30 -2.75
C TRP A 124 -6.13 13.52 -3.49
N THR A 125 -7.02 14.17 -4.21
CA THR A 125 -6.72 15.35 -5.01
C THR A 125 -7.50 16.56 -4.51
N ALA A 126 -6.95 17.75 -4.66
CA ALA A 126 -7.56 19.04 -4.34
C ALA A 126 -7.53 19.92 -5.59
N PRO A 127 -8.52 19.81 -6.50
CA PRO A 127 -8.47 20.43 -7.83
C PRO A 127 -8.29 21.95 -7.83
N ALA A 128 -8.75 22.62 -6.77
CA ALA A 128 -8.62 24.07 -6.62
C ALA A 128 -7.19 24.54 -6.31
N LEU A 129 -6.29 23.65 -5.89
CA LEU A 129 -4.89 24.00 -5.62
C LEU A 129 -4.05 23.88 -6.89
N PRO A 130 -3.06 24.76 -7.10
CA PRO A 130 -2.18 24.68 -8.25
C PRO A 130 -1.05 23.65 -8.05
N GLY A 131 -0.63 23.04 -9.15
CA GLY A 131 0.57 22.20 -9.21
C GLY A 131 0.53 20.98 -8.29
N THR A 132 1.70 20.48 -7.87
CA THR A 132 1.85 19.24 -7.10
C THR A 132 1.15 19.27 -5.74
N LYS A 133 0.92 20.46 -5.16
CA LYS A 133 0.18 20.62 -3.89
C LYS A 133 -1.31 20.26 -4.00
N SER A 134 -1.83 20.09 -5.22
CA SER A 134 -3.13 19.48 -5.45
C SER A 134 -3.17 17.98 -5.18
N ARG A 135 -2.04 17.29 -4.97
CA ARG A 135 -2.00 15.81 -4.90
C ARG A 135 -1.06 15.21 -3.84
N ASP A 136 -0.15 16.01 -3.26
CA ASP A 136 0.95 15.48 -2.44
C ASP A 136 0.63 15.27 -0.94
N PHE A 137 -0.65 15.33 -0.54
CA PHE A 137 -1.06 15.44 0.87
C PHE A 137 -1.69 14.18 1.45
N ALA A 138 -2.23 13.28 0.62
CA ALA A 138 -2.80 12.02 1.10
C ALA A 138 -2.91 10.94 0.03
N LEU A 139 -2.36 9.77 0.37
CA LEU A 139 -2.51 8.50 -0.35
C LEU A 139 -3.00 7.46 0.66
N VAL A 140 -4.25 7.02 0.57
CA VAL A 140 -4.78 5.98 1.48
C VAL A 140 -4.51 4.63 0.85
N LEU A 141 -3.67 3.81 1.48
CA LEU A 141 -3.21 2.52 0.95
C LEU A 141 -3.78 1.37 1.78
N GLY A 142 -4.33 0.34 1.15
CA GLY A 142 -4.90 -0.81 1.85
C GLY A 142 -6.43 -0.87 1.79
N PRO A 143 -7.06 -1.79 2.54
CA PRO A 143 -6.49 -2.51 3.69
C PRO A 143 -5.79 -3.84 3.38
N VAL A 144 -6.14 -4.50 2.28
CA VAL A 144 -5.71 -5.88 2.00
C VAL A 144 -4.76 -5.91 0.81
N VAL A 145 -3.66 -6.63 0.97
CA VAL A 145 -2.76 -7.03 -0.10
C VAL A 145 -3.13 -8.43 -0.58
N THR A 146 -3.39 -8.56 -1.87
CA THR A 146 -3.63 -9.82 -2.56
C THR A 146 -2.34 -10.24 -3.26
N THR A 147 -1.83 -11.44 -2.95
CA THR A 147 -0.61 -11.96 -3.61
C THR A 147 -0.93 -12.48 -5.03
N PRO A 148 0.05 -12.52 -5.96
CA PRO A 148 -0.20 -12.86 -7.37
C PRO A 148 -0.88 -14.21 -7.61
N ASP A 149 -0.72 -15.19 -6.72
CA ASP A 149 -1.39 -16.49 -6.76
C ASP A 149 -2.92 -16.44 -6.60
N GLU A 150 -3.46 -15.36 -6.03
CA GLU A 150 -4.92 -15.13 -5.96
C GLU A 150 -5.46 -14.44 -7.22
N GLY A 151 -4.56 -13.92 -8.07
CA GLY A 151 -4.90 -13.17 -9.26
C GLY A 151 -4.10 -11.88 -9.39
N VAL A 152 -3.86 -11.49 -10.64
CA VAL A 152 -3.24 -10.22 -11.01
C VAL A 152 -4.35 -9.27 -11.49
N PRO A 153 -4.47 -8.05 -10.93
CA PRO A 153 -5.47 -7.08 -11.37
C PRO A 153 -5.30 -6.73 -12.85
N ALA A 154 -6.39 -6.74 -13.62
CA ALA A 154 -6.38 -6.39 -15.04
C ALA A 154 -6.36 -4.87 -15.31
N THR A 155 -6.09 -4.05 -14.28
CA THR A 155 -6.11 -2.58 -14.37
C THR A 155 -4.93 -1.99 -15.14
N ALA A 156 -3.84 -2.74 -15.31
CA ALA A 156 -2.66 -2.31 -16.02
C ALA A 156 -1.80 -3.49 -16.50
N ASP A 157 -0.84 -3.19 -17.38
CA ASP A 157 0.26 -4.09 -17.70
C ASP A 157 1.37 -3.94 -16.64
N TRP A 158 1.25 -4.72 -15.57
CA TRP A 158 2.14 -4.64 -14.41
C TRP A 158 3.58 -5.06 -14.71
N GLU A 159 3.77 -6.00 -15.64
CA GLU A 159 5.11 -6.43 -16.06
C GLU A 159 5.81 -5.27 -16.77
N ARG A 160 5.11 -4.63 -17.72
CA ARG A 160 5.61 -3.45 -18.41
C ARG A 160 5.92 -2.28 -17.46
N MET A 161 5.03 -2.00 -16.51
CA MET A 161 5.26 -0.96 -15.50
C MET A 161 6.49 -1.26 -14.64
N LEU A 162 6.70 -2.52 -14.26
CA LEU A 162 7.86 -2.94 -13.49
C LEU A 162 9.16 -2.75 -14.29
N GLU A 163 9.18 -3.13 -15.57
CA GLU A 163 10.31 -2.90 -16.48
C GLU A 163 10.66 -1.42 -16.58
N ILE A 164 9.65 -0.56 -16.81
CA ILE A 164 9.83 0.89 -16.90
C ILE A 164 10.36 1.44 -15.58
N ALA A 165 9.80 1.02 -14.44
CA ALA A 165 10.21 1.48 -13.13
C ALA A 165 11.65 1.04 -12.76
N ALA A 166 12.09 -0.13 -13.22
CA ALA A 166 13.42 -0.66 -12.98
C ALA A 166 14.47 -0.10 -13.96
N ALA A 167 14.06 0.51 -15.08
CA ALA A 167 14.98 1.05 -16.06
C ALA A 167 15.89 2.14 -15.43
N ASN A 168 17.20 1.92 -15.49
CA ASN A 168 18.24 2.83 -14.99
C ASN A 168 18.23 3.13 -13.48
N THR A 169 17.52 2.33 -12.68
CA THR A 169 17.46 2.50 -11.22
C THR A 169 17.35 1.16 -10.52
N THR A 170 17.50 1.16 -9.20
CA THR A 170 17.21 0.00 -8.36
C THR A 170 15.81 0.17 -7.75
N LEU A 171 15.04 -0.92 -7.72
CA LEU A 171 13.81 -1.00 -6.94
C LEU A 171 14.12 -1.53 -5.55
N HIS A 172 13.44 -0.98 -4.55
CA HIS A 172 13.59 -1.38 -3.16
C HIS A 172 12.31 -2.06 -2.66
N SER A 173 12.47 -2.97 -1.69
CA SER A 173 11.32 -3.62 -1.07
C SER A 173 10.38 -2.58 -0.44
N GLY A 174 9.11 -2.66 -0.81
CA GLY A 174 8.08 -1.70 -0.44
C GLY A 174 7.90 -0.55 -1.43
N ASP A 175 8.65 -0.49 -2.54
CA ASP A 175 8.32 0.45 -3.62
C ASP A 175 6.90 0.20 -4.13
N LEU A 176 6.20 1.27 -4.46
CA LEU A 176 4.83 1.22 -4.97
C LEU A 176 4.81 1.62 -6.45
N LEU A 177 4.25 0.74 -7.28
CA LEU A 177 3.87 1.04 -8.66
C LEU A 177 2.35 1.15 -8.70
N VAL A 178 1.83 2.30 -9.12
CA VAL A 178 0.41 2.63 -8.99
C VAL A 178 -0.19 2.89 -10.36
N ALA A 179 -1.28 2.19 -10.67
CA ALA A 179 -2.12 2.41 -11.85
C ALA A 179 -3.42 3.10 -11.44
#